data_AF-A0A383AJP3-F1
#
_entry.id   AF-A0A383AJP3-F1
#
_cell.length_a   1.000
_cell.length_b   1.000
_cell.length_c   1.000
_cell.angle_alpha   90.00
_cell.angle_beta   90.00
_cell.angle_gamma   90.00
#
_symmetry.space_group_name_H-M   'P 1'
#
loop_
_entity.id
_entity.type
_entity.pdbx_description
1 polymer ?
#
loop_
_entity_poly.entity_id
_entity_poly.type
_entity_poly.pdbx_seq_one_letter_code
_entity_poly.pdbx_strand_id
1 'polypeptide(L)'
;MGTKYDPVVAERIRSEMGLDKPVLVQFYKYIQSASKGDFGESLRFRGRSVSSLIAPKIIVSAKLSLVALLISISIGLPLGFYIAHKQGTWIDPLIVSFSVFFMSIPIMITIPFLL
;
A
#
# COMPACT_ATOMS: atom_id res chain seq x y z
N MET A 1 -26.95 -7.67 -6.24
CA MET A 1 -27.90 -7.58 -5.12
C MET A 1 -29.05 -8.53 -5.47
N GLY A 2 -29.02 -9.73 -4.88
CA GLY A 2 -29.82 -10.88 -5.31
C GLY A 2 -31.25 -10.85 -4.77
N THR A 3 -32.05 -11.82 -5.22
CA THR A 3 -33.49 -12.07 -5.02
C THR A 3 -34.01 -12.17 -3.56
N LYS A 4 -33.28 -11.67 -2.57
CA LYS A 4 -33.64 -11.59 -1.14
C LYS A 4 -33.48 -10.16 -0.60
N TYR A 5 -34.05 -9.18 -1.29
CA TYR A 5 -34.12 -7.81 -0.78
C TYR A 5 -35.37 -7.67 0.09
N ASP A 6 -35.18 -7.60 1.40
CA ASP A 6 -36.23 -7.21 2.34
C ASP A 6 -35.94 -5.77 2.81
N PRO A 7 -36.83 -4.81 2.54
CA PRO A 7 -36.62 -3.40 2.88
C PRO A 7 -36.47 -3.18 4.39
N VAL A 8 -37.12 -3.99 5.23
CA VAL A 8 -37.04 -3.87 6.69
C VAL A 8 -35.65 -4.27 7.18
N VAL A 9 -35.08 -5.34 6.61
CA VAL A 9 -33.74 -5.81 6.93
C VAL A 9 -32.68 -4.84 6.43
N ALA A 10 -32.87 -4.27 5.24
CA ALA A 10 -31.97 -3.28 4.67
C ALA A 10 -31.89 -2.01 5.52
N GLU A 11 -33.03 -1.52 6.01
CA GLU A 11 -33.08 -0.31 6.84
C GLU A 11 -32.48 -0.54 8.23
N ARG A 12 -32.70 -1.72 8.83
CA ARG A 12 -32.05 -2.12 10.08
C ARG A 12 -30.52 -2.12 9.93
N ILE A 13 -30.01 -2.76 8.87
CA ILE A 13 -28.57 -2.82 8.59
C ILE A 13 -27.99 -1.42 8.34
N ARG A 14 -28.74 -0.52 7.66
CA ARG A 14 -28.32 0.88 7.47
C ARG A 14 -28.17 1.61 8.79
N SER A 15 -29.15 1.49 9.68
CA SER A 15 -29.10 2.13 11.00
C SER A 15 -27.99 1.56 11.88
N GLU A 16 -27.79 0.23 11.87
CA GLU A 16 -26.71 -0.43 12.61
C GLU A 16 -25.32 0.02 12.12
N MET A 17 -25.14 0.18 10.81
CA MET A 17 -23.90 0.69 10.21
C MET A 17 -23.76 2.23 10.28
N GLY A 18 -24.78 2.94 10.79
CA GLY A 18 -24.79 4.41 10.85
C GLY A 18 -24.88 5.09 9.48
N LEU A 19 -25.32 4.37 8.44
CA LEU A 19 -25.44 4.86 7.07
C LEU A 19 -26.61 5.84 6.88
N ASP A 20 -27.49 5.92 7.87
CA ASP A 20 -28.59 6.88 8.01
C ASP A 20 -28.12 8.31 8.37
N LYS A 21 -26.87 8.45 8.85
CA LYS A 21 -26.34 9.73 9.35
C LYS A 21 -25.73 10.57 8.22
N PRO A 22 -25.62 11.92 8.37
CA PRO A 22 -24.91 12.75 7.42
C PRO A 22 -23.48 12.24 7.18
N VAL A 23 -23.01 12.29 5.92
CA VAL A 23 -21.71 11.72 5.51
C VAL A 23 -20.54 12.25 6.35
N LEU A 24 -20.57 13.53 6.72
CA LEU A 24 -19.56 14.15 7.59
C LEU A 24 -19.47 13.46 8.97
N VAL A 25 -20.62 13.08 9.54
CA VAL A 25 -20.67 12.38 10.84
C VAL A 25 -20.14 10.95 10.69
N GLN A 26 -20.46 10.27 9.60
CA GLN A 26 -19.94 8.93 9.30
C GLN A 26 -18.42 8.96 9.16
N PHE A 27 -17.89 9.91 8.39
CA PHE A 27 -16.46 10.07 8.17
C PHE A 27 -15.72 10.42 9.45
N TYR A 28 -16.22 11.37 10.24
CA TYR A 28 -15.60 11.74 11.51
C TYR A 28 -15.51 10.55 12.48
N LYS A 29 -16.60 9.77 12.62
CA LYS A 29 -16.60 8.55 13.44
C LYS A 29 -15.63 7.51 12.92
N TYR A 30 -15.59 7.31 11.61
CA TYR A 30 -14.65 6.39 10.98
C TYR A 30 -13.20 6.79 11.28
N ILE A 31 -12.84 8.06 11.07
CA ILE A 31 -11.48 8.56 11.35
C ILE A 31 -11.14 8.43 12.83
N GLN A 32 -12.09 8.74 13.73
CA GLN A 32 -11.89 8.58 15.16
C GLN A 32 -11.60 7.12 15.55
N SER A 33 -12.35 6.16 15.02
CA SER A 33 -12.08 4.72 15.24
C SER A 33 -10.78 4.26 14.57
N ALA A 34 -10.55 4.68 13.33
CA ALA A 34 -9.37 4.32 12.55
C ALA A 34 -8.07 4.81 13.20
N SER A 35 -8.09 5.99 13.83
CA SER A 35 -6.94 6.51 14.59
C SER A 35 -6.54 5.64 15.77
N LYS A 36 -7.47 4.83 16.30
CA LYS A 36 -7.23 3.83 17.35
C LYS A 36 -6.92 2.43 16.78
N GLY A 37 -6.79 2.32 15.46
CA GLY A 37 -6.57 1.06 14.76
C GLY A 37 -7.83 0.23 14.53
N ASP A 38 -9.03 0.78 14.75
CA ASP A 38 -10.30 0.11 14.46
C ASP A 38 -10.87 0.60 13.12
N PHE A 39 -10.77 -0.25 12.11
CA PHE A 39 -11.28 0.03 10.76
C PHE A 39 -12.68 -0.55 10.52
N GLY A 40 -13.32 -1.09 11.57
CA GLY A 40 -14.63 -1.74 11.49
C GLY A 40 -14.58 -3.17 10.94
N GLU A 41 -15.76 -3.71 10.62
CA GLU A 41 -15.91 -5.05 10.07
C GLU A 41 -15.76 -5.10 8.54
N SER A 42 -15.27 -6.23 8.04
CA SER A 42 -15.20 -6.46 6.61
C SER A 42 -16.58 -6.73 6.01
N LEU A 43 -16.98 -5.90 5.05
CA LEU A 43 -18.20 -6.12 4.25
C LEU A 43 -18.12 -7.38 3.38
N ARG A 44 -16.90 -7.83 3.04
CA ARG A 44 -16.65 -9.05 2.26
C ARG A 44 -16.52 -10.30 3.13
N PHE A 45 -15.85 -10.18 4.28
CA PHE A 45 -15.63 -11.27 5.24
C PHE A 45 -16.35 -10.96 6.55
N ARG A 46 -17.67 -11.18 6.58
CA ARG A 46 -18.52 -10.90 7.75
C ARG A 46 -17.98 -11.57 9.02
N GLY A 47 -18.00 -10.85 10.14
CA GLY A 47 -17.49 -11.32 11.44
C GLY A 47 -15.96 -11.26 11.59
N ARG A 48 -15.24 -10.63 10.63
CA ARG A 48 -13.81 -10.32 10.78
C ARG A 48 -13.59 -8.82 10.77
N SER A 49 -12.82 -8.32 11.74
CA SER A 49 -12.37 -6.94 11.73
C SER A 49 -11.38 -6.70 10.59
N VAL A 50 -11.47 -5.55 9.95
CA VAL A 50 -10.55 -5.14 8.87
C VAL A 50 -9.11 -5.08 9.39
N SER A 51 -8.92 -4.62 10.63
CA SER A 51 -7.61 -4.57 11.29
C SER A 51 -6.93 -5.94 11.35
N SER A 52 -7.68 -7.01 11.66
CA SER A 52 -7.14 -8.38 11.70
C SER A 52 -6.68 -8.89 10.33
N LEU A 53 -7.28 -8.39 9.24
CA LEU A 53 -6.94 -8.78 7.87
C LEU A 53 -5.75 -7.98 7.33
N ILE A 54 -5.60 -6.72 7.75
CA ILE A 54 -4.56 -5.81 7.26
C ILE A 54 -3.26 -5.97 8.05
N ALA A 55 -3.32 -6.13 9.37
CA ALA A 55 -2.13 -6.25 10.24
C ALA A 55 -1.07 -7.24 9.71
N PRO A 56 -1.41 -8.50 9.36
CA PRO A 56 -0.40 -9.43 8.83
C PRO A 56 0.17 -8.97 7.48
N LYS A 57 -0.63 -8.33 6.63
CA LYS A 57 -0.19 -7.83 5.32
C LYS A 57 0.78 -6.67 5.45
N ILE A 58 0.54 -5.75 6.39
CA ILE A 58 1.45 -4.64 6.70
C ILE A 58 2.83 -5.19 7.07
N ILE A 59 2.89 -6.22 7.91
CA ILE A 59 4.17 -6.82 8.33
C ILE A 59 4.90 -7.43 7.13
N VAL A 60 4.19 -8.13 6.23
CA VAL A 60 4.78 -8.70 5.02
C VAL A 60 5.34 -7.60 4.11
N SER A 61 4.55 -6.56 3.84
CA SER A 61 5.00 -5.41 3.04
C SER A 61 6.19 -4.70 3.68
N ALA A 62 6.17 -4.49 5.00
CA ALA A 62 7.26 -3.85 5.73
C ALA A 62 8.56 -4.66 5.64
N LYS A 63 8.50 -5.99 5.78
CA LYS A 63 9.68 -6.87 5.59
C LYS A 63 10.23 -6.76 4.18
N LEU A 64 9.36 -6.79 3.16
CA LEU A 64 9.78 -6.66 1.77
C LEU A 64 10.45 -5.30 1.51
N SER A 65 9.83 -4.22 1.95
CA SER A 65 10.38 -2.86 1.82
C SER A 65 11.69 -2.70 2.57
N LEU A 66 11.84 -3.30 3.76
CA LEU A 66 13.08 -3.23 4.53
C LEU A 66 14.24 -3.91 3.79
N VAL A 67 14.01 -5.10 3.24
CA VAL A 67 15.03 -5.81 2.45
C VAL A 67 15.40 -5.01 1.20
N ALA A 68 14.41 -4.50 0.46
CA ALA A 68 14.64 -3.67 -0.71
C ALA A 68 15.44 -2.40 -0.37
N LEU A 69 15.11 -1.74 0.76
CA LEU A 69 15.82 -0.56 1.25
C LEU A 69 17.28 -0.89 1.58
N LEU A 70 17.53 -2.00 2.29
CA LEU A 70 18.88 -2.42 2.64
C LEU A 70 19.73 -2.68 1.40
N ILE A 71 19.19 -3.37 0.39
CA ILE A 71 19.89 -3.62 -0.88
C ILE A 71 20.15 -2.30 -1.61
N SER A 72 19.14 -1.43 -1.68
CA SER A 72 19.23 -0.12 -2.35
C SER A 72 20.29 0.77 -1.71
N ILE A 73 20.34 0.83 -0.37
CA ILE A 73 21.36 1.60 0.36
C ILE A 73 22.74 0.97 0.16
N SER A 74 22.85 -0.36 0.26
CA SER A 74 24.13 -1.06 0.19
C SER A 74 24.80 -0.95 -1.19
N ILE A 75 24.02 -0.83 -2.26
CA ILE A 75 24.53 -0.74 -3.64
C ILE A 75 24.51 0.70 -4.15
N GLY A 76 23.38 1.40 -3.93
CA GLY A 76 23.14 2.73 -4.45
C GLY A 76 24.01 3.80 -3.82
N LEU A 77 24.24 3.77 -2.49
CA LEU A 77 25.10 4.76 -1.84
C LEU A 77 26.57 4.62 -2.29
N PRO A 78 27.20 3.43 -2.28
CA PRO A 78 28.57 3.31 -2.75
C PRO A 78 28.74 3.68 -4.22
N LEU A 79 27.81 3.27 -5.10
CA LEU A 79 27.85 3.67 -6.51
C LEU A 79 27.70 5.18 -6.67
N GLY A 80 26.75 5.80 -5.97
CA GLY A 80 26.56 7.25 -6.00
C GLY A 80 27.79 8.01 -5.53
N PHE A 81 28.40 7.58 -4.42
CA PHE A 81 29.64 8.18 -3.92
C PHE A 81 30.81 7.99 -4.90
N TYR A 82 30.93 6.81 -5.50
CA TYR A 82 31.98 6.51 -6.48
C TYR A 82 31.87 7.39 -7.74
N ILE A 83 30.65 7.57 -8.27
CA ILE A 83 30.39 8.47 -9.42
C ILE A 83 30.74 9.91 -9.05
N ALA A 84 30.29 10.39 -7.89
CA ALA A 84 30.57 11.75 -7.43
C ALA A 84 32.08 12.02 -7.33
N HIS A 85 32.87 11.03 -6.89
CA HIS A 85 34.33 11.15 -6.86
C HIS A 85 34.98 11.08 -8.25
N LYS A 86 34.40 10.33 -9.19
CA LYS A 86 34.88 10.17 -10.58
C LYS A 86 34.12 11.04 -11.59
N GLN A 87 33.53 12.14 -11.12
CA GLN A 87 32.71 13.03 -11.94
C GLN A 87 33.48 13.53 -13.17
N GLY A 88 32.82 13.54 -14.33
CA GLY A 88 33.42 13.99 -15.60
C GLY A 88 34.31 12.95 -16.30
N THR A 89 34.45 11.74 -15.74
CA THR A 89 35.03 10.61 -16.47
C THR A 89 33.98 9.93 -17.35
N TRP A 90 34.40 9.12 -18.32
CA TRP A 90 33.49 8.35 -19.18
C TRP A 90 32.61 7.32 -18.43
N ILE A 91 32.97 7.00 -17.18
CA ILE A 91 32.22 6.09 -16.31
C ILE A 91 30.94 6.76 -15.77
N ASP A 92 30.97 8.08 -15.58
CA ASP A 92 29.85 8.89 -15.09
C ASP A 92 28.59 8.75 -16.00
N PRO A 93 28.65 9.09 -17.32
CA PRO A 93 27.49 8.94 -18.20
C PRO A 93 27.08 7.48 -18.40
N LEU A 94 27.98 6.52 -18.26
CA LEU A 94 27.65 5.09 -18.39
C LEU A 94 26.76 4.62 -17.24
N ILE A 95 27.13 4.93 -15.98
CA ILE A 95 26.35 4.52 -14.82
C ILE A 95 25.01 5.27 -14.76
N VAL A 96 24.99 6.55 -15.13
CA VAL A 96 23.74 7.34 -15.23
C VAL A 96 22.82 6.75 -16.29
N SER A 97 23.33 6.43 -17.48
CA SER A 97 22.53 5.83 -18.56
C SER A 97 21.95 4.48 -18.16
N PHE A 98 22.75 3.64 -17.49
CA PHE A 98 22.28 2.36 -16.97
C PHE A 98 21.16 2.56 -15.92
N SER A 99 21.31 3.53 -15.01
CA SER A 99 20.28 3.85 -14.02
C SER A 99 18.97 4.30 -14.67
N VAL A 100 19.05 5.19 -15.66
CA VAL A 100 17.88 5.66 -16.42
C VAL A 100 17.23 4.53 -17.19
N PHE A 101 18.00 3.61 -17.77
CA PHE A 101 17.47 2.43 -18.45
C PHE A 101 16.58 1.61 -17.52
N PHE A 102 17.05 1.26 -16.31
CA PHE A 102 16.24 0.51 -15.34
C PHE A 102 15.01 1.30 -14.85
N MET A 103 15.14 2.61 -14.62
CA MET A 103 13.99 3.45 -14.25
C MET A 103 12.93 3.53 -15.37
N SER A 104 13.36 3.41 -16.63
CA SER A 104 12.47 3.49 -17.79
C SER A 104 11.71 2.19 -18.04
N ILE A 105 12.08 1.07 -17.40
CA ILE A 105 11.35 -0.19 -17.52
C ILE A 105 10.05 -0.10 -16.70
N PRO A 106 8.87 -0.22 -17.31
CA PRO A 106 7.61 -0.22 -16.59
C PRO A 106 7.52 -1.40 -15.62
N ILE A 107 7.06 -1.15 -14.39
CA ILE A 107 6.90 -2.17 -13.34
C ILE A 107 6.07 -3.38 -13.81
N MET A 108 5.07 -3.16 -14.67
CA MET A 108 4.24 -4.24 -15.22
C MET A 108 5.06 -5.27 -16.02
N ILE A 109 6.17 -4.86 -16.64
CA ILE A 109 7.07 -5.74 -17.40
C ILE A 109 8.04 -6.48 -16.46
N THR A 110 8.50 -5.83 -15.39
CA THR A 110 9.50 -6.41 -14.47
C THR A 110 8.91 -7.45 -13.52
N ILE A 111 7.65 -7.30 -13.10
CA ILE A 111 7.00 -8.18 -12.11
C ILE A 111 7.02 -9.68 -12.52
N PRO A 112 6.69 -10.08 -13.76
CA PRO A 112 6.74 -11.49 -14.18
C PRO A 112 8.13 -12.14 -14.10
N PHE A 113 9.22 -11.37 -14.18
CA PHE A 113 10.58 -11.91 -14.07
C PHE A 113 11.03 -12.10 -12.62
N LEU A 114 10.31 -11.51 -11.66
CA LEU A 114 10.59 -11.56 -10.22
C LEU A 114 9.77 -12.64 -9.49
N LEU A 115 8.71 -13.17 -10.11
CA LEU A 115 7.85 -14.25 -9.62
C LEU A 115 8.31 -15.61 -10.15
#